data_AF-A0A9X7RIP9-F1
#
_entry.id   AF-A0A9X7RIP9-F1
#
_cell.length_a   1.000
_cell.length_b   1.000
_cell.length_c   1.000
_cell.angle_alpha   90.00
_cell.angle_beta   90.00
_cell.angle_gamma   90.00
#
_symmetry.space_group_name_H-M   'P 1'
#
loop_
_entity.id
_entity.type
_entity.pdbx_description
1 polymer ?
#
loop_
_entity_poly.entity_id
_entity_poly.type
_entity_poly.pdbx_seq_one_letter_code
_entity_poly.pdbx_strand_id
1 'polypeptide(L)'
;MSCDGADEGRYFSYGDRVRLVQNHYLTGQVINERNWGDEYLVRLGGTVSAVWLNDIELEKDPEFDPKEPADMDQDNEPNCGDAESKVVSLTRGK
;
A
#
# COMPACT_ATOMS: atom_id res chain seq x y z
N MET A 1 -3.30 -2.51 13.86
CA MET A 1 -3.90 -1.68 12.80
C MET A 1 -3.48 -2.23 11.46
N SER A 2 -4.25 -3.16 10.89
CA SER A 2 -4.31 -3.26 9.43
C SER A 2 -5.21 -2.13 8.99
N CYS A 3 -4.62 -1.12 8.36
CA CYS A 3 -5.39 -0.13 7.63
C CYS A 3 -5.82 -0.80 6.33
N ASP A 4 -6.80 -1.70 6.42
CA ASP A 4 -7.60 -2.14 5.28
C ASP A 4 -8.58 -1.01 4.97
N GLY A 5 -8.02 0.11 4.53
CA GLY A 5 -8.77 1.21 3.96
C GLY A 5 -8.98 0.85 2.51
N ALA A 6 -10.19 0.39 2.20
CA ALA A 6 -10.66 0.13 0.84
C ALA A 6 -10.08 1.18 -0.12
N ASP A 7 -9.26 0.70 -1.04
CA ASP A 7 -8.61 1.48 -2.08
C ASP A 7 -9.66 1.78 -3.19
N GLU A 8 -10.74 2.46 -2.79
CA GLU A 8 -11.82 2.88 -3.69
C GLU A 8 -11.32 4.06 -4.53
N GLY A 9 -10.42 3.76 -5.48
CA GLY A 9 -9.97 4.70 -6.49
C GLY A 9 -8.58 4.44 -7.06
N ARG A 10 -7.67 3.72 -6.38
CA ARG A 10 -6.33 3.46 -6.93
C ARG A 10 -6.26 2.07 -7.53
N TYR A 11 -5.75 2.02 -8.76
CA TYR A 11 -5.46 0.75 -9.44
C TYR A 11 -4.20 0.06 -8.90
N PHE A 12 -3.24 0.84 -8.41
CA PHE A 12 -1.96 0.34 -7.87
C PHE A 12 -1.56 1.07 -6.59
N SER A 13 -0.91 0.35 -5.68
CA SER A 13 -0.37 0.86 -4.42
C SER A 13 1.16 0.93 -4.42
N TYR A 14 1.73 1.72 -3.50
CA TYR A 14 3.18 1.73 -3.28
C TYR A 14 3.68 0.31 -2.94
N GLY A 15 4.68 -0.15 -3.66
CA GLY A 15 5.25 -1.47 -3.49
C GLY A 15 4.68 -2.54 -4.42
N ASP A 16 3.56 -2.27 -5.11
CA ASP A 16 2.96 -3.20 -6.06
C ASP A 16 3.94 -3.53 -7.18
N ARG A 17 3.98 -4.82 -7.53
CA ARG A 17 4.74 -5.34 -8.67
C ARG A 17 3.87 -5.23 -9.91
N VAL A 18 4.41 -4.54 -10.91
CA VAL A 18 3.72 -4.26 -12.15
C VAL A 18 4.58 -4.64 -13.34
N ARG A 19 3.95 -4.82 -14.49
CA ARG A 19 4.62 -4.97 -15.78
C ARG A 19 3.98 -4.02 -16.80
N LEU A 20 4.72 -3.70 -17.85
CA LEU A 20 4.21 -2.85 -18.91
C LEU A 20 3.28 -3.65 -19.84
N VAL A 21 2.10 -3.11 -20.16
CA VAL A 21 1.15 -3.71 -21.13
C VAL A 21 1.82 -3.95 -22.49
N GLN A 22 2.64 -3.00 -22.95
CA GLN A 22 3.30 -3.10 -24.26
C GLN A 22 4.43 -4.16 -24.30
N ASN A 23 5.00 -4.51 -23.15
CA ASN A 23 6.08 -5.49 -23.03
C ASN A 23 6.06 -6.15 -21.65
N HIS A 24 5.41 -7.32 -21.58
CA HIS A 24 5.25 -8.06 -20.33
C HIS A 24 6.58 -8.59 -19.74
N TYR A 25 7.68 -8.58 -20.49
CA TYR A 25 9.00 -8.95 -19.96
C TYR A 25 9.65 -7.82 -19.15
N LEU A 26 9.15 -6.58 -19.27
CA LEU A 26 9.63 -5.45 -18.49
C LEU A 26 8.75 -5.28 -17.25
N THR A 27 9.30 -5.69 -16.11
CA THR A 27 8.64 -5.59 -14.81
C THR A 27 9.21 -4.44 -13.99
N GLY A 28 8.49 -4.04 -12.95
CA GLY A 28 8.87 -2.95 -12.08
C GLY A 28 8.13 -2.96 -10.75
N GLN A 29 8.36 -1.93 -9.96
CA GLN A 29 7.68 -1.69 -8.70
C GLN A 29 7.19 -0.26 -8.62
N VAL A 30 5.93 -0.07 -8.22
CA VAL A 30 5.38 1.26 -7.97
C VAL A 30 6.04 1.86 -6.74
N ILE A 31 6.59 3.06 -6.88
CA ILE A 31 7.27 3.78 -5.80
C ILE A 31 6.70 5.18 -5.55
N ASN A 32 5.77 5.64 -6.37
CA ASN A 32 5.00 6.86 -6.13
C ASN A 32 3.74 6.91 -7.01
N GLU A 33 2.81 7.78 -6.66
CA GLU A 33 1.57 8.07 -7.38
C GLU A 33 1.40 9.59 -7.49
N ARG A 34 0.78 10.06 -8.57
CA ARG A 34 0.27 11.44 -8.67
C ARG A 34 -1.02 11.48 -9.47
N ASN A 35 -1.61 12.67 -9.57
CA ASN A 35 -2.82 12.92 -10.39
C ASN A 35 -3.96 11.95 -10.05
N TRP A 36 -4.19 11.71 -8.75
CA TRP A 36 -5.28 10.86 -8.25
C TRP A 36 -5.30 9.44 -8.84
N GLY A 37 -4.12 8.88 -9.12
CA GLY A 37 -4.00 7.52 -9.64
C GLY A 37 -3.96 7.41 -11.16
N ASP A 38 -3.88 8.53 -11.89
CA ASP A 38 -3.68 8.50 -13.36
C ASP A 38 -2.23 8.14 -13.73
N GLU A 39 -1.25 8.51 -12.89
CA GLU A 39 0.18 8.29 -13.15
C GLU A 39 0.93 7.72 -11.96
N TYR A 40 1.78 6.75 -12.24
CA TYR A 40 2.59 6.02 -11.26
C TYR A 40 4.07 6.12 -11.61
N LEU A 41 4.89 6.38 -10.60
CA LEU A 41 6.34 6.29 -10.73
C LEU A 41 6.76 4.84 -10.51
N VAL A 42 7.30 4.22 -11.55
CA VAL A 42 7.69 2.81 -11.52
C VAL A 42 9.22 2.71 -11.60
N ARG A 43 9.81 2.01 -10.63
CA ARG A 43 11.21 1.59 -10.70
C ARG A 43 11.30 0.31 -11.51
N LEU A 44 11.96 0.36 -12.67
CA LEU A 44 12.06 -0.78 -13.57
C LEU A 44 13.08 -1.82 -13.06
N GLY A 45 12.75 -3.10 -13.25
CA GLY A 45 13.62 -4.22 -12.90
C GLY A 45 14.92 -4.20 -13.68
N GLY A 46 16.03 -4.56 -13.02
CA GLY A 46 17.36 -4.58 -13.65
C GLY A 46 18.02 -3.21 -13.85
N THR A 47 17.38 -2.12 -13.39
CA THR A 47 17.96 -0.77 -13.45
C THR A 47 17.71 0.02 -12.15
N VAL A 48 18.41 1.15 -12.02
CA VAL A 48 18.19 2.15 -10.96
C VAL A 48 17.22 3.26 -11.42
N SER A 49 16.84 3.25 -12.69
CA SER A 49 15.94 4.26 -13.26
C SER A 49 14.50 4.06 -12.80
N ALA A 50 13.80 5.18 -12.64
CA ALA A 50 12.36 5.24 -12.42
C ALA A 50 11.70 6.10 -13.50
N VAL A 51 10.51 5.70 -13.94
CA VAL A 51 9.78 6.34 -15.04
C VAL A 51 8.33 6.56 -14.61
N TRP A 52 7.77 7.71 -14.95
CA TRP A 52 6.34 7.97 -14.78
C TRP A 52 5.57 7.33 -15.94
N LEU A 53 4.59 6.50 -15.62
CA LEU A 53 3.74 5.77 -16.55
C LEU A 53 2.27 5.99 -16.18
N ASN A 54 1.40 5.96 -17.18
CA ASN A 54 -0.05 6.06 -16.96
C ASN A 54 -0.61 4.73 -16.46
N ASP A 55 -1.75 4.78 -15.78
CA ASP A 55 -2.50 3.61 -15.31
C ASP A 55 -2.73 2.58 -16.44
N ILE A 56 -3.10 3.04 -17.64
CA ILE A 56 -3.36 2.20 -18.82
C ILE A 56 -2.12 1.49 -19.38
N GLU A 57 -0.91 1.89 -18.97
CA GLU A 57 0.35 1.32 -19.44
C GLU A 57 0.83 0.18 -18.53
N LEU A 58 0.15 -0.03 -17.40
CA LEU A 58 0.55 -0.93 -16.34
C LEU A 58 -0.46 -2.05 -16.13
N GLU A 59 0.06 -3.24 -15.80
CA GLU A 59 -0.74 -4.36 -15.28
C GLU A 59 -0.07 -4.89 -14.02
N LYS A 60 -0.86 -5.47 -13.11
CA LYS A 60 -0.29 -6.23 -11.98
C LYS A 60 0.48 -7.42 -12.53
N ASP A 61 1.66 -7.67 -11.96
CA ASP A 61 2.48 -8.81 -12.36
C ASP A 61 1.93 -10.09 -11.70
N PRO A 62 1.37 -11.04 -12.49
CA PRO A 62 0.75 -12.23 -11.93
C PRO A 62 1.75 -13.19 -11.26
N GLU A 63 3.05 -13.09 -11.58
CA GLU A 63 4.07 -13.89 -10.89
C GLU A 63 4.35 -13.39 -9.47
N PHE A 64 3.98 -12.15 -9.19
CA PHE A 64 4.22 -11.48 -7.91
C PHE A 64 2.95 -11.12 -7.16
N ASP A 65 1.80 -11.63 -7.63
CA ASP A 65 0.56 -11.54 -6.88
C ASP A 65 0.83 -12.11 -5.49
N PRO A 66 0.81 -11.27 -4.44
CA PRO A 66 1.02 -11.77 -3.10
C PRO A 66 -0.18 -12.65 -2.81
N LYS A 67 -0.02 -13.97 -2.99
CA LYS A 67 -0.91 -14.93 -2.34
C LYS A 67 -1.06 -14.44 -0.92
N GLU A 68 -2.26 -14.02 -0.57
CA GLU A 68 -2.59 -13.57 0.77
C GLU A 68 -1.94 -14.56 1.74
N PRO A 69 -1.22 -14.08 2.79
CA PRO A 69 -0.62 -14.99 3.74
C PRO A 69 -1.75 -15.90 4.25
N ALA A 70 -1.62 -17.20 3.96
CA ALA A 70 -2.60 -18.21 4.33
C ALA A 70 -2.98 -18.02 5.80
N ASP A 71 -4.27 -17.76 6.04
CA ASP A 71 -5.01 -17.79 7.29
C ASP A 71 -4.13 -17.81 8.55
N MET A 72 -3.68 -16.63 9.00
CA MET A 72 -3.24 -16.46 10.38
C MET A 72 -4.48 -16.27 11.24
N ASP A 73 -5.00 -17.40 11.75
CA ASP A 73 -6.00 -17.48 12.82
C ASP A 73 -5.53 -16.61 14.01
N GLN A 74 -6.13 -15.42 14.17
CA GLN A 74 -5.90 -14.56 15.33
C GLN A 74 -7.24 -14.04 15.87
N ASP A 75 -7.80 -14.82 16.80
CA ASP A 75 -8.58 -14.31 17.93
C ASP A 75 -7.74 -13.23 18.66
N ASN A 76 -7.86 -11.98 18.23
CA ASN A 76 -7.43 -10.84 19.04
C ASN A 76 -8.24 -9.59 18.63
N GLU A 77 -9.33 -9.37 19.34
CA GLU A 77 -10.17 -8.16 19.24
C GLU A 77 -9.32 -6.87 19.31
N PRO A 78 -9.41 -5.95 18.34
CA PRO A 78 -8.73 -4.67 18.45
C PRO A 78 -9.57 -3.68 19.26
N ASN A 79 -9.12 -3.38 20.47
CA ASN A 79 -9.59 -2.26 21.29
C ASN A 79 -9.35 -0.92 20.55
N CYS A 80 -10.42 -0.26 20.11
CA CYS A 80 -10.40 1.09 19.57
C CYS A 80 -10.37 2.08 20.74
N GLY A 81 -9.17 2.56 21.10
CA GLY A 81 -9.01 3.51 22.21
C GLY A 81 -9.43 4.92 21.81
N ASP A 82 -10.54 5.38 22.38
CA ASP A 82 -10.98 6.78 22.40
C ASP A 82 -9.88 7.69 23.01
N ALA A 83 -9.54 8.74 22.27
CA ALA A 83 -8.69 9.81 22.76
C ALA A 83 -9.49 10.75 23.68
N GLU A 84 -9.58 10.43 24.98
CA GLU A 84 -10.07 11.37 25.98
C GLU A 84 -8.92 11.97 26.81
N SER A 85 -8.58 13.20 26.42
CA SER A 85 -8.06 14.34 27.19
C SER A 85 -7.64 14.11 28.65
N LYS A 86 -6.38 14.50 28.93
CA LYS A 86 -5.77 14.66 30.25
C LYS A 86 -6.62 15.54 31.19
N VAL A 87 -6.99 15.01 32.35
CA VAL A 87 -7.08 15.78 33.60
C VAL A 87 -6.46 14.98 34.75
N VAL A 88 -5.22 15.34 35.12
CA VAL A 88 -4.56 14.82 36.32
C VAL A 88 -5.13 15.57 37.52
N SER A 89 -5.95 14.90 38.32
CA SER A 89 -6.25 15.33 39.70
C SER A 89 -5.37 14.52 40.65
N LEU A 90 -4.21 15.09 40.98
CA LEU A 90 -3.25 14.53 41.94
C LEU A 90 -3.85 14.59 43.36
N THR A 91 -3.93 13.44 44.01
CA THR A 91 -4.37 13.26 45.39
C THR A 91 -3.39 13.89 46.38
N ARG A 92 -3.90 14.51 47.45
CA ARG A 92 -3.09 14.88 48.63
C ARG A 92 -3.66 14.19 49.86
N GLY A 93 -3.02 13.10 50.25
CA GLY A 93 -3.30 12.39 51.49
C GLY A 93 -2.84 13.19 52.71
N LYS A 94 -3.57 13.00 53.81
CA LYS A 94 -3.00 12.90 55.15
C LYS A 94 -3.91 12.00 56.00
#